data_AF-A0A0M6ZTD5-F1
#
_entry.id   AF-A0A0M6ZTD5-F1
#
_cell.length_a   1.000
_cell.length_b   1.000
_cell.length_c   1.000
_cell.angle_alpha   90.00
_cell.angle_beta   90.00
_cell.angle_gamma   90.00
#
_symmetry.space_group_name_H-M   'P 1'
#
loop_
_entity.id
_entity.type
_entity.pdbx_description
1 polymer ?
#
loop_
_entity_poly.entity_id
_entity_poly.type
_entity_poly.pdbx_seq_one_letter_code
_entity_poly.pdbx_strand_id
1 'polypeptide(L)'
;MSEKPTREETTNARRKHIVEVAAACFIAKGFHQTSIRDIARSAGVSLGNIYNHFPGKTEIIAEIASLEAAQIDGFGSMFEKNSKDPHKALDQFLKAYLKTCSAPSHAALTLEILAEAIRQPEITVGFMENREKLLAGLEGLLGRLRNSEMAESYLSDRDAAEFVLDLIEGVGMRVFFEERKPAKRDYQKLHLAISKLCG
;
A
#
# COMPACT_ATOMS: atom_id res chain seq x y z
N MET A 1 30.45 15.95 15.86
CA MET A 1 29.78 15.43 17.07
C MET A 1 28.30 15.28 16.71
N SER A 2 27.76 14.06 16.66
CA SER A 2 26.32 13.88 16.45
C SER A 2 25.59 14.11 17.77
N GLU A 3 24.60 15.01 17.74
CA GLU A 3 23.72 15.36 18.86
C GLU A 3 22.92 14.12 19.30
N LYS A 4 22.71 13.95 20.62
CA LYS A 4 21.94 12.80 21.13
C LYS A 4 20.47 12.99 20.77
N PRO A 5 19.76 11.93 20.31
CA PRO A 5 18.36 12.03 19.94
C PRO A 5 17.50 12.38 21.16
N THR A 6 16.47 13.18 20.91
CA THR A 6 15.47 13.60 21.90
C THR A 6 14.63 12.42 22.38
N ARG A 7 13.93 12.64 23.51
CA ARG A 7 13.01 11.64 24.07
C ARG A 7 11.87 11.29 23.10
N GLU A 8 11.42 12.26 22.32
CA GLU A 8 10.37 12.06 21.32
C GLU A 8 10.87 11.24 20.13
N GLU A 9 12.06 11.54 19.60
CA GLU A 9 12.68 10.77 18.51
C GLU A 9 12.93 9.31 18.91
N THR A 10 13.41 9.09 20.13
CA THR A 10 13.62 7.73 20.66
C THR A 10 12.31 6.97 20.86
N THR A 11 11.24 7.66 21.25
CA THR A 11 9.89 7.08 21.37
C THR A 11 9.32 6.71 20.01
N ASN A 12 9.44 7.58 19.01
CA ASN A 12 8.96 7.33 17.64
C ASN A 12 9.75 6.20 16.96
N ALA A 13 11.08 6.19 17.12
CA ALA A 13 11.92 5.10 16.63
C ALA A 13 11.53 3.74 17.26
N ARG A 14 11.20 3.74 18.55
CA ARG A 14 10.72 2.54 19.25
C ARG A 14 9.37 2.07 18.72
N ARG A 15 8.42 3.00 18.55
CA ARG A 15 7.09 2.72 17.98
C ARG A 15 7.22 2.10 16.59
N LYS A 16 8.03 2.69 15.71
CA LYS A 16 8.31 2.18 14.37
C LYS A 16 8.91 0.76 14.39
N HIS A 17 9.91 0.52 15.24
CA HIS A 17 10.52 -0.81 15.39
C HIS A 17 9.50 -1.88 15.82
N ILE A 18 8.61 -1.56 16.77
CA ILE A 18 7.56 -2.48 17.20
C ILE A 18 6.62 -2.82 16.03
N VAL A 19 6.24 -1.82 15.24
CA VAL A 19 5.35 -1.98 14.08
C VAL A 19 5.98 -2.86 13.00
N GLU A 20 7.25 -2.63 12.67
CA GLU A 20 7.99 -3.43 11.69
C GLU A 20 8.09 -4.90 12.11
N VAL A 21 8.41 -5.15 13.38
CA VAL A 21 8.49 -6.51 13.92
C VAL A 21 7.12 -7.16 14.00
N ALA A 22 6.07 -6.42 14.36
CA ALA A 22 4.71 -6.94 14.39
C ALA A 22 4.22 -7.34 13.00
N ALA A 23 4.49 -6.52 11.97
CA ALA A 23 4.18 -6.87 10.59
C ALA A 23 4.84 -8.21 10.18
N ALA A 24 6.12 -8.39 10.51
CA ALA A 24 6.81 -9.66 10.26
C ALA A 24 6.19 -10.84 11.02
N CYS A 25 5.76 -10.63 12.28
CA CYS A 25 5.05 -11.66 13.04
C CYS A 25 3.70 -12.03 12.42
N PHE A 26 2.92 -11.03 12.00
CA PHE A 26 1.63 -11.22 11.34
C PHE A 26 1.76 -11.96 10.01
N ILE A 27 2.76 -11.61 9.19
CA ILE A 27 3.05 -12.33 7.94
C ILE A 27 3.42 -13.80 8.22
N ALA A 28 4.19 -14.07 9.29
CA ALA A 28 4.71 -15.41 9.56
C ALA A 28 3.70 -16.34 10.26
N LYS A 29 2.82 -15.81 11.12
CA LYS A 29 1.91 -16.59 11.97
C LYS A 29 0.43 -16.26 11.78
N GLY A 30 0.10 -15.22 11.03
CA GLY A 30 -1.23 -14.61 10.98
C GLY A 30 -1.50 -13.68 12.18
N PHE A 31 -2.41 -12.74 12.00
CA PHE A 31 -2.80 -11.74 13.00
C PHE A 31 -3.38 -12.38 14.27
N HIS A 32 -4.29 -13.35 14.12
CA HIS A 32 -4.95 -13.98 15.25
C HIS A 32 -4.02 -14.83 16.11
N GLN A 33 -3.10 -15.59 15.49
CA GLN A 33 -2.18 -16.49 16.23
C GLN A 33 -0.98 -15.75 16.83
N THR A 34 -0.64 -14.56 16.33
CA THR A 34 0.42 -13.73 16.91
C THR A 34 -0.06 -13.12 18.23
N SER A 35 0.68 -13.28 19.34
CA SER A 35 0.38 -12.59 20.60
C SER A 35 1.24 -11.34 20.80
N ILE A 36 0.82 -10.41 21.67
CA ILE A 36 1.67 -9.28 22.10
C ILE A 36 2.98 -9.77 22.72
N ARG A 37 2.98 -10.94 23.37
CA ARG A 37 4.20 -11.55 23.93
C ARG A 37 5.16 -12.01 22.83
N ASP A 38 4.65 -12.55 21.73
CA ASP A 38 5.46 -12.91 20.56
C ASP A 38 6.13 -11.67 19.95
N ILE A 39 5.37 -10.58 19.80
CA ILE A 39 5.87 -9.30 19.28
C ILE A 39 6.94 -8.74 20.21
N ALA A 40 6.70 -8.70 21.53
CA ALA A 40 7.66 -8.21 22.52
C ALA A 40 8.98 -9.00 22.48
N ARG A 41 8.88 -10.33 22.45
CA ARG A 41 10.04 -11.22 22.34
C ARG A 41 10.81 -10.96 21.06
N SER A 42 10.12 -10.87 19.92
CA SER A 42 10.76 -10.68 18.61
C SER A 42 11.38 -9.28 18.47
N ALA A 43 10.78 -8.27 19.10
CA ALA A 43 11.27 -6.89 19.07
C ALA A 43 12.39 -6.63 20.10
N GLY A 44 12.66 -7.58 21.00
CA GLY A 44 13.65 -7.41 22.07
C GLY A 44 13.24 -6.35 23.09
N VAL A 45 11.95 -6.21 23.37
CA VAL A 45 11.39 -5.23 24.32
C VAL A 45 10.54 -5.90 25.39
N SER A 46 10.28 -5.22 26.50
CA SER A 46 9.38 -5.72 27.54
C SER A 46 7.91 -5.61 27.12
N LEU A 47 7.05 -6.43 27.72
CA LEU A 47 5.59 -6.31 27.58
C LEU A 47 5.10 -4.91 27.94
N GLY A 48 5.57 -4.37 29.07
CA GLY A 48 5.23 -3.01 29.50
C GLY A 48 5.65 -1.96 28.47
N ASN A 49 6.78 -2.15 27.78
CA ASN A 49 7.19 -1.24 26.71
C ASN A 49 6.19 -1.27 25.54
N ILE A 50 5.69 -2.44 25.11
CA ILE A 50 4.65 -2.49 24.07
C ILE A 50 3.38 -1.78 24.54
N TYR A 51 2.88 -2.11 25.74
CA TYR A 51 1.64 -1.51 26.24
C TYR A 51 1.71 0.02 26.43
N ASN A 52 2.91 0.57 26.63
CA ASN A 52 3.11 2.03 26.66
C ASN A 52 2.92 2.69 25.28
N HIS A 53 3.07 1.93 24.18
CA HIS A 53 2.92 2.43 22.81
C HIS A 53 1.60 2.02 22.17
N PHE A 54 1.13 0.80 22.45
CA PHE A 54 -0.03 0.17 21.82
C PHE A 54 -0.86 -0.57 22.87
N PRO A 55 -2.15 -0.21 23.05
CA PRO A 55 -3.06 -0.92 23.95
C PRO A 55 -3.23 -2.40 23.59
N GLY A 56 -3.20 -2.75 22.30
CA GLY A 56 -3.35 -4.11 21.81
C GLY A 56 -2.84 -4.30 20.38
N LYS A 57 -3.15 -5.48 19.82
CA LYS A 57 -2.71 -5.85 18.46
C LYS A 57 -3.46 -5.07 17.37
N THR A 58 -4.71 -4.71 17.65
CA THR A 58 -5.56 -3.89 16.78
C THR A 58 -4.90 -2.55 16.46
N GLU A 59 -4.40 -1.85 17.47
CA GLU A 59 -3.77 -0.55 17.25
C GLU A 59 -2.45 -0.69 16.49
N ILE A 60 -1.76 -1.82 16.64
CA ILE A 60 -0.55 -2.10 15.87
C ILE A 60 -0.90 -2.33 14.40
N ILE A 61 -1.90 -3.14 14.07
CA ILE A 61 -2.28 -3.38 12.66
C ILE A 61 -2.91 -2.13 12.02
N ALA A 62 -3.63 -1.30 12.77
CA ALA A 62 -4.11 0.00 12.30
C ALA A 62 -2.93 0.96 11.98
N GLU A 63 -1.89 0.97 12.81
CA GLU A 63 -0.66 1.73 12.53
C GLU A 63 0.07 1.20 11.30
N ILE A 64 0.12 -0.13 11.11
CA ILE A 64 0.67 -0.75 9.88
C ILE A 64 -0.10 -0.26 8.65
N ALA A 65 -1.44 -0.31 8.68
CA ALA A 65 -2.27 0.19 7.58
C ALA A 65 -2.03 1.69 7.33
N SER A 66 -1.79 2.48 8.38
CA SER A 66 -1.43 3.89 8.24
C SER A 66 -0.05 4.10 7.59
N LEU A 67 0.92 3.19 7.76
CA LEU A 67 2.20 3.27 7.05
C LEU A 67 2.06 3.01 5.55
N GLU A 68 1.02 2.31 5.10
CA GLU A 68 0.69 2.22 3.68
C GLU A 68 0.31 3.60 3.11
N ALA A 69 -0.27 4.50 3.91
CA ALA A 69 -0.60 5.86 3.50
C ALA A 69 0.63 6.63 2.98
N ALA A 70 1.77 6.48 3.65
CA ALA A 70 3.02 7.13 3.22
C ALA A 70 3.54 6.58 1.88
N GLN A 71 3.26 5.30 1.57
CA GLN A 71 3.56 4.74 0.25
C GLN A 71 2.62 5.32 -0.82
N ILE A 72 1.34 5.51 -0.48
CA ILE A 72 0.36 6.17 -1.35
C ILE A 72 0.77 7.61 -1.68
N ASP A 73 1.20 8.39 -0.68
CA ASP A 73 1.68 9.76 -0.87
C ASP A 73 2.88 9.82 -1.84
N GLY A 74 3.71 8.76 -1.84
CA GLY A 74 4.81 8.58 -2.79
C GLY A 74 4.33 8.46 -4.25
N PHE A 75 3.19 7.82 -4.51
CA PHE A 75 2.58 7.75 -5.83
C PHE A 75 1.98 9.09 -6.27
N GLY A 76 1.32 9.81 -5.37
CA GLY A 76 0.85 11.18 -5.64
C GLY A 76 1.99 12.09 -6.11
N SER A 77 3.10 12.08 -5.37
CA SER A 77 4.32 12.81 -5.74
C SER A 77 4.90 12.39 -7.10
N MET A 78 4.76 11.12 -7.47
CA MET A 78 5.21 10.59 -8.77
C MET A 78 4.36 11.13 -9.93
N PHE A 79 3.05 11.26 -9.73
CA PHE A 79 2.14 11.82 -10.72
C PHE A 79 2.43 13.30 -10.98
N GLU A 80 2.71 14.08 -9.93
CA GLU A 80 3.04 15.50 -10.02
C GLU A 80 4.37 15.75 -10.74
N LYS A 81 5.42 15.01 -10.37
CA LYS A 81 6.77 15.12 -10.97
C LYS A 81 6.78 14.86 -12.47
N ASN A 82 5.90 13.98 -12.94
CA ASN A 82 5.76 13.64 -14.36
C ASN A 82 4.52 14.30 -15.00
N SER A 83 4.02 15.41 -14.43
CA SER A 83 2.80 16.10 -14.92
C SER A 83 2.83 16.47 -16.41
N LYS A 84 4.02 16.67 -17.00
CA LYS A 84 4.22 16.99 -18.42
C LYS A 84 4.31 15.78 -19.35
N ASP A 85 4.44 14.57 -18.79
CA ASP A 85 4.53 13.32 -19.54
C ASP A 85 3.65 12.27 -18.83
N PRO A 86 2.32 12.33 -19.06
CA PRO A 86 1.38 11.47 -18.37
C PRO A 86 1.56 9.98 -18.74
N HIS A 87 2.08 9.66 -19.92
CA HIS A 87 2.42 8.28 -20.29
C HIS A 87 3.55 7.72 -19.42
N LYS A 88 4.61 8.51 -19.22
CA LYS A 88 5.71 8.14 -18.34
C LYS A 88 5.26 8.03 -16.89
N ALA A 89 4.39 8.93 -16.43
CA ALA A 89 3.80 8.86 -15.10
C ALA A 89 3.04 7.54 -14.89
N LEU A 90 2.20 7.16 -15.87
CA LEU A 90 1.44 5.91 -15.83
C LEU A 90 2.36 4.69 -15.83
N ASP A 91 3.37 4.63 -16.71
CA ASP A 91 4.32 3.53 -16.76
C ASP A 91 5.11 3.36 -15.45
N GLN A 92 5.58 4.46 -14.86
CA GLN A 92 6.28 4.43 -13.58
C GLN A 92 5.37 3.95 -12.44
N PHE A 93 4.13 4.45 -12.41
CA PHE A 93 3.14 4.04 -11.42
C PHE A 93 2.82 2.55 -11.53
N LEU A 94 2.49 2.08 -12.74
CA LEU A 94 2.15 0.68 -13.00
C LEU A 94 3.30 -0.25 -12.60
N LYS A 95 4.55 0.13 -12.90
CA LYS A 95 5.75 -0.61 -12.47
C LYS A 95 5.91 -0.66 -10.97
N ALA A 96 5.82 0.49 -10.31
CA ALA A 96 6.04 0.60 -8.89
C ALA A 96 4.91 -0.07 -8.09
N TYR A 97 3.65 0.21 -8.44
CA TYR A 97 2.49 -0.31 -7.75
C TYR A 97 2.33 -1.82 -7.92
N LEU A 98 2.48 -2.36 -9.14
CA LEU A 98 2.44 -3.82 -9.33
C LEU A 98 3.55 -4.53 -8.54
N LYS A 99 4.75 -3.94 -8.48
CA LYS A 99 5.86 -4.49 -7.70
C LYS A 99 5.53 -4.50 -6.20
N THR A 100 4.87 -3.45 -5.71
CA THR A 100 4.39 -3.36 -4.33
C THR A 100 3.32 -4.43 -4.06
N CYS A 101 2.25 -4.49 -4.86
CA CYS A 101 1.15 -5.45 -4.70
C CYS A 101 1.58 -6.92 -4.82
N SER A 102 2.67 -7.21 -5.53
CA SER A 102 3.19 -8.58 -5.70
C SER A 102 4.32 -8.95 -4.74
N ALA A 103 4.82 -7.99 -3.95
CA ALA A 103 5.87 -8.28 -2.97
C ALA A 103 5.31 -9.18 -1.85
N PRO A 104 5.90 -10.35 -1.56
CA PRO A 104 5.30 -11.32 -0.64
C PRO A 104 4.95 -10.76 0.73
N SER A 105 5.83 -9.94 1.30
CA SER A 105 5.59 -9.30 2.60
C SER A 105 4.44 -8.30 2.55
N HIS A 106 4.30 -7.56 1.46
CA HIS A 106 3.24 -6.56 1.32
C HIS A 106 1.90 -7.24 1.03
N ALA A 107 1.86 -8.13 0.04
CA ALA A 107 0.65 -8.86 -0.35
C ALA A 107 0.05 -9.65 0.83
N ALA A 108 0.88 -10.40 1.57
CA ALA A 108 0.41 -11.12 2.76
C ALA A 108 -0.14 -10.18 3.83
N LEU A 109 0.55 -9.06 4.08
CA LEU A 109 0.12 -8.09 5.08
C LEU A 109 -1.19 -7.38 4.70
N THR A 110 -1.36 -7.03 3.43
CA THR A 110 -2.61 -6.46 2.92
C THR A 110 -3.78 -7.43 3.13
N LEU A 111 -3.59 -8.74 2.94
CA LEU A 111 -4.62 -9.74 3.21
C LEU A 111 -4.99 -9.81 4.70
N GLU A 112 -4.00 -9.73 5.60
CA GLU A 112 -4.26 -9.65 7.04
C GLU A 112 -5.03 -8.37 7.42
N ILE A 113 -4.65 -7.22 6.84
CA ILE A 113 -5.34 -5.95 7.06
C ILE A 113 -6.78 -6.02 6.57
N LEU A 114 -7.02 -6.51 5.35
CA LEU A 114 -8.37 -6.64 4.77
C LEU A 114 -9.24 -7.61 5.58
N ALA A 115 -8.68 -8.72 6.07
CA ALA A 115 -9.40 -9.66 6.91
C ALA A 115 -9.85 -9.02 8.23
N GLU A 116 -9.02 -8.18 8.83
CA GLU A 116 -9.36 -7.46 10.07
C GLU A 116 -10.27 -6.25 9.84
N ALA A 117 -10.13 -5.55 8.71
CA ALA A 117 -10.95 -4.40 8.35
C ALA A 117 -12.46 -4.74 8.39
N ILE A 118 -12.83 -5.94 7.95
CA ILE A 118 -14.22 -6.45 7.99
C ILE A 118 -14.81 -6.45 9.41
N ARG A 119 -13.97 -6.57 10.44
CA ARG A 119 -14.39 -6.67 11.85
C ARG A 119 -14.18 -5.38 12.64
N GLN A 120 -13.34 -4.49 12.13
CA GLN A 120 -12.82 -3.32 12.82
C GLN A 120 -13.01 -2.08 11.94
N PRO A 121 -14.11 -1.32 12.13
CA PRO A 121 -14.46 -0.19 11.27
C PRO A 121 -13.35 0.86 11.11
N GLU A 122 -12.55 1.09 12.16
CA GLU A 122 -11.42 2.01 12.17
C GLU A 122 -10.33 1.63 11.16
N ILE A 123 -10.07 0.33 10.96
CA ILE A 123 -9.11 -0.16 9.97
C ILE A 123 -9.70 0.01 8.57
N THR A 124 -11.00 -0.26 8.40
CA THR A 124 -11.69 -0.03 7.12
C THR A 124 -11.60 1.44 6.69
N VAL A 125 -11.86 2.38 7.61
CA VAL A 125 -11.80 3.82 7.30
C VAL A 125 -10.40 4.19 6.80
N GLY A 126 -9.34 3.83 7.52
CA GLY A 126 -7.97 4.15 7.11
C GLY A 126 -7.57 3.52 5.77
N PHE A 127 -7.98 2.26 5.53
CA PHE A 127 -7.74 1.58 4.25
C PHE A 127 -8.45 2.29 3.08
N MET A 128 -9.73 2.65 3.28
CA MET A 128 -10.53 3.33 2.26
C MET A 128 -10.03 4.75 1.98
N GLU A 129 -9.56 5.47 3.00
CA GLU A 129 -8.92 6.79 2.82
C GLU A 129 -7.64 6.70 1.99
N ASN A 130 -6.81 5.68 2.22
CA ASN A 130 -5.60 5.43 1.44
C ASN A 130 -5.95 5.09 -0.02
N ARG A 131 -6.94 4.22 -0.21
CA ARG A 131 -7.44 3.89 -1.55
C ARG A 131 -7.98 5.12 -2.27
N GLU A 132 -8.71 6.00 -1.58
CA GLU A 132 -9.25 7.20 -2.20
C GLU A 132 -8.17 8.18 -2.66
N LYS A 133 -7.13 8.40 -1.85
CA LYS A 133 -6.00 9.24 -2.26
C LYS A 133 -5.35 8.72 -3.54
N LEU A 134 -5.20 7.40 -3.64
CA LEU A 134 -4.63 6.78 -4.83
C LEU A 134 -5.54 6.93 -6.05
N LEU A 135 -6.85 6.70 -5.87
CA LEU A 135 -7.85 6.87 -6.91
C LEU A 135 -7.91 8.30 -7.44
N ALA A 136 -7.95 9.31 -6.55
CA ALA A 136 -7.96 10.71 -6.95
C ALA A 136 -6.69 11.11 -7.75
N GLY A 137 -5.52 10.62 -7.34
CA GLY A 137 -4.27 10.85 -8.06
C GLY A 137 -4.27 10.21 -9.45
N LEU A 138 -4.80 8.99 -9.56
CA LEU A 138 -4.89 8.25 -10.82
C LEU A 138 -5.96 8.84 -11.76
N GLU A 139 -7.12 9.21 -11.24
CA GLU A 139 -8.18 9.93 -11.97
C GLU A 139 -7.60 11.19 -12.65
N GLY A 140 -6.89 12.02 -11.89
CA GLY A 140 -6.24 13.21 -12.44
C GLY A 140 -5.17 12.89 -13.49
N LEU A 141 -4.46 11.76 -13.36
CA LEU A 141 -3.51 11.30 -14.36
C LEU A 141 -4.20 10.83 -15.66
N LEU A 142 -5.24 10.01 -15.55
CA LEU A 142 -5.99 9.49 -16.69
C LEU A 142 -6.69 10.63 -17.46
N GLY A 143 -7.22 11.63 -16.75
CA GLY A 143 -7.79 12.81 -17.40
C GLY A 143 -6.75 13.59 -18.23
N ARG A 144 -5.50 13.67 -17.76
CA ARG A 144 -4.40 14.27 -18.55
C ARG A 144 -4.04 13.43 -19.78
N LEU A 145 -4.01 12.11 -19.66
CA LEU A 145 -3.79 11.20 -20.80
C LEU A 145 -4.86 11.39 -21.86
N ARG A 146 -6.14 11.27 -21.48
CA ARG A 146 -7.26 11.38 -22.42
C ARG A 146 -7.26 12.73 -23.15
N ASN A 147 -7.01 13.82 -22.43
CA ASN A 147 -6.92 15.15 -23.03
C ASN A 147 -5.75 15.27 -24.02
N SER A 148 -4.61 14.62 -23.75
CA SER A 148 -3.44 14.65 -24.65
C SER A 148 -3.64 13.82 -25.92
N GLU A 149 -4.46 12.76 -25.86
CA GLU A 149 -4.74 11.86 -26.98
C GLU A 149 -5.99 12.27 -27.78
N MET A 150 -6.79 13.22 -27.27
CA MET A 150 -8.11 13.57 -27.81
C MET A 150 -9.03 12.34 -27.96
N ALA A 151 -8.89 11.37 -27.07
CA ALA A 151 -9.60 10.09 -27.14
C ALA A 151 -11.03 10.22 -26.59
N GLU A 152 -11.99 9.62 -27.29
CA GLU A 152 -13.34 9.39 -26.76
C GLU A 152 -13.32 8.13 -25.88
N SER A 153 -13.80 8.25 -24.64
CA SER A 153 -13.99 7.10 -23.75
C SER A 153 -15.43 7.00 -23.30
N TYR A 154 -15.89 5.75 -23.16
CA TYR A 154 -17.21 5.44 -22.58
C TYR A 154 -17.21 5.48 -21.05
N LEU A 155 -16.03 5.55 -20.42
CA LEU A 155 -15.87 5.59 -18.97
C LEU A 155 -15.47 6.99 -18.51
N SER A 156 -15.92 7.36 -17.31
CA SER A 156 -15.35 8.52 -16.62
C SER A 156 -13.89 8.24 -16.24
N ASP A 157 -13.09 9.30 -16.02
CA ASP A 157 -11.72 9.13 -15.48
C ASP A 157 -11.70 8.35 -14.17
N ARG A 158 -12.76 8.53 -13.38
CA ARG A 158 -12.92 7.89 -12.09
C ARG A 158 -13.13 6.39 -12.22
N ASP A 159 -14.11 5.98 -13.05
CA ASP A 159 -14.37 4.55 -13.28
C ASP A 159 -13.15 3.87 -13.92
N ALA A 160 -12.49 4.55 -14.86
CA ALA A 160 -11.25 4.06 -15.45
C ALA A 160 -10.15 3.86 -14.40
N ALA A 161 -9.98 4.82 -13.47
CA ALA A 161 -9.02 4.71 -12.37
C ALA A 161 -9.33 3.53 -11.44
N GLU A 162 -10.60 3.31 -11.10
CA GLU A 162 -11.04 2.16 -10.30
C GLU A 162 -10.69 0.84 -10.99
N PHE A 163 -11.02 0.69 -12.28
CA PHE A 163 -10.64 -0.49 -13.05
C PHE A 163 -9.12 -0.68 -13.14
N VAL A 164 -8.35 0.40 -13.31
CA VAL A 164 -6.88 0.30 -13.37
C VAL A 164 -6.32 -0.22 -12.05
N LEU A 165 -6.79 0.29 -10.90
CA LEU A 165 -6.35 -0.22 -9.60
C LEU A 165 -6.73 -1.69 -9.42
N ASP A 166 -7.99 -2.04 -9.66
CA ASP A 166 -8.48 -3.41 -9.51
C ASP A 166 -7.69 -4.41 -10.37
N LEU A 167 -7.35 -4.01 -11.60
CA LEU A 167 -6.53 -4.82 -12.50
C LEU A 167 -5.11 -5.01 -11.96
N ILE A 168 -4.45 -3.96 -11.49
CA ILE A 168 -3.09 -4.04 -10.97
C ILE A 168 -3.06 -4.89 -9.69
N GLU A 169 -3.98 -4.64 -8.75
CA GLU A 169 -4.12 -5.37 -7.50
C GLU A 169 -4.41 -6.87 -7.78
N GLY A 170 -5.36 -7.16 -8.67
CA GLY A 170 -5.69 -8.53 -9.05
C GLY A 170 -4.55 -9.27 -9.75
N VAL A 171 -3.76 -8.59 -10.59
CA VAL A 171 -2.53 -9.16 -11.16
C VAL A 171 -1.47 -9.35 -10.08
N GLY A 172 -1.28 -8.39 -9.18
CA GLY A 172 -0.32 -8.46 -8.07
C GLY A 172 -0.57 -9.65 -7.17
N MET A 173 -1.82 -9.85 -6.74
CA MET A 173 -2.23 -10.98 -5.90
C MET A 173 -2.03 -12.32 -6.60
N ARG A 174 -2.40 -12.42 -7.88
CA ARG A 174 -2.16 -13.65 -8.65
C ARG A 174 -0.67 -13.96 -8.80
N VAL A 175 0.16 -12.95 -9.05
CA VAL A 175 1.63 -13.10 -9.12
C VAL A 175 2.19 -13.58 -7.78
N PHE A 176 1.69 -13.03 -6.67
CA PHE A 176 2.04 -13.45 -5.32
C PHE A 176 1.68 -14.92 -5.06
N PHE A 177 0.44 -15.33 -5.35
CA PHE A 177 0.02 -16.73 -5.18
C PHE A 177 0.74 -17.71 -6.11
N GLU A 178 1.23 -17.25 -7.26
CA GLU A 178 2.08 -18.02 -8.17
C GLU A 178 3.56 -18.06 -7.73
N GLU A 179 3.90 -17.47 -6.57
CA GLU A 179 5.24 -17.44 -5.97
C GLU A 179 6.34 -16.96 -6.93
N ARG A 180 6.00 -15.99 -7.79
CA ARG A 180 6.92 -15.46 -8.80
C ARG A 180 7.01 -13.94 -8.75
N LYS A 181 7.96 -13.39 -9.50
CA LYS A 181 8.04 -11.95 -9.75
C LYS A 181 7.14 -11.54 -10.93
N PRO A 182 6.68 -10.28 -10.98
CA PRO A 182 6.07 -9.73 -12.18
C PRO A 182 6.98 -9.91 -13.39
N ALA A 183 6.44 -10.45 -14.47
CA ALA A 183 7.15 -10.67 -15.72
C ALA A 183 6.72 -9.63 -16.75
N LYS A 184 7.50 -9.47 -17.82
CA LYS A 184 7.20 -8.54 -18.92
C LYS A 184 5.77 -8.67 -19.46
N ARG A 185 5.26 -9.91 -19.53
CA ARG A 185 3.89 -10.20 -19.99
C ARG A 185 2.79 -9.59 -19.10
N ASP A 186 3.04 -9.47 -17.80
CA ASP A 186 2.04 -8.92 -16.86
C ASP A 186 1.88 -7.41 -17.10
N TYR A 187 3.02 -6.70 -17.24
CA TYR A 187 3.04 -5.29 -17.62
C TYR A 187 2.40 -5.05 -18.99
N GLN A 188 2.73 -5.86 -20.00
CA GLN A 188 2.14 -5.73 -21.34
C GLN A 188 0.61 -5.89 -21.33
N LYS A 189 0.09 -6.87 -20.57
CA LYS A 189 -1.36 -7.06 -20.42
C LYS A 189 -2.03 -5.87 -19.74
N LEU A 190 -1.42 -5.34 -18.68
CA LEU A 190 -1.94 -4.17 -17.98
C LEU A 190 -1.95 -2.93 -18.88
N HIS A 191 -0.86 -2.65 -19.60
CA HIS A 191 -0.84 -1.54 -20.57
C HIS A 191 -1.93 -1.68 -21.64
N LEU A 192 -2.10 -2.88 -22.21
CA LEU A 192 -3.15 -3.13 -23.20
C LEU A 192 -4.56 -2.94 -22.63
N ALA A 193 -4.80 -3.42 -21.41
CA ALA A 193 -6.09 -3.24 -20.74
C ALA A 193 -6.37 -1.75 -20.46
N ILE A 194 -5.39 -1.03 -19.91
CA ILE A 194 -5.53 0.39 -19.58
C ILE A 194 -5.75 1.23 -20.84
N SER A 195 -5.04 0.96 -21.94
CA SER A 195 -5.28 1.69 -23.19
C SER A 195 -6.72 1.52 -23.67
N LYS A 196 -7.31 0.33 -23.49
CA LYS A 196 -8.71 0.07 -23.86
C LYS A 196 -9.73 0.72 -22.93
N LEU A 197 -9.37 0.98 -21.68
CA LEU A 197 -10.22 1.72 -20.74
C LEU A 197 -10.18 3.24 -21.00
N CYS A 198 -9.07 3.74 -21.52
CA CYS A 198 -8.86 5.17 -21.74
C CYS A 198 -9.33 5.67 -23.13
N GLY A 199 -9.59 4.76 -24.07
CA GLY A 199 -10.02 5.07 -25.45
C GLY A 199 -8.98 4.66 -26.47
#